data_AF-A0A6I8UX76-F1
#
_entry.id   AF-A0A6I8UX76-F1
#
_cell.length_a   1.000
_cell.length_b   1.000
_cell.length_c   1.000
_cell.angle_alpha   90.00
_cell.angle_beta   90.00
_cell.angle_gamma   90.00
#
_symmetry.space_group_name_H-M   'P 1'
#
loop_
_entity.id
_entity.type
_entity.pdbx_description
1 polymer ?
#
loop_
_entity_poly.entity_id
_entity_poly.type
_entity_poly.pdbx_seq_one_letter_code
_entity_poly.pdbx_strand_id
1 'polypeptide(L)'
;MAKNPTITDEMEMVIQQGNTLLPDLHIRPSDLANPTEAFLTKVYVHYLRCFGLRVDPPFNVDNESTDTSREKRVFLIKLCRQVERIVQVTFPNKTYTYLDIIRPAPKKTIKTLDPLFNYLAYYKMFKRSVLMPVEESIKTREALIAEITSKRCQLENRKEKAATVKTDIENCQASINELLEELPRAQAEVTKDNKTCAEQRLEMDSLENQHTELTNQIRHWEQLVVEDDEVLTLKKQIEDISQDIENCKDELAGQEKVFNDQRHQIETNLNMVNEIEKALEVLPSNCLDEYKENLKQQELVEKQLSALEAQNQKILNEIETNNVELQQSAEQFQICKHKYDEECQKLQQQIDARKTAFEEQKKTEEERTKNMEALQRQLKEQELMGKMIEEMFLELGKNGKST
;
A
#
# COMPACT_ATOMS: atom_id res chain seq x y z
N MET A 1 3.96 36.10 47.85
CA MET A 1 4.54 34.83 48.33
C MET A 1 3.48 33.75 48.22
N ALA A 2 3.50 32.94 47.16
CA ALA A 2 2.56 31.83 46.99
C ALA A 2 2.92 30.74 48.00
N LYS A 3 1.99 30.42 48.90
CA LYS A 3 2.15 29.29 49.84
C LYS A 3 2.26 28.01 49.01
N ASN A 4 3.34 27.26 49.16
CA ASN A 4 3.44 25.92 48.60
C ASN A 4 2.24 25.10 49.09
N PRO A 5 1.47 24.47 48.20
CA PRO A 5 0.31 23.69 48.60
C PRO A 5 0.75 22.50 49.45
N THR A 6 0.11 22.31 50.60
CA THR A 6 0.34 21.17 51.47
C THR A 6 -0.11 19.90 50.74
N ILE A 7 0.85 19.08 50.30
CA ILE A 7 0.58 17.79 49.67
C ILE A 7 0.00 16.87 50.74
N THR A 8 -1.11 16.21 50.42
CA THR A 8 -1.74 15.20 51.29
C THR A 8 -1.45 13.82 50.72
N ASP A 9 -1.36 12.79 51.56
CA ASP A 9 -1.05 11.42 51.13
C ASP A 9 -2.02 10.92 50.04
N GLU A 10 -3.31 11.27 50.13
CA GLU A 10 -4.33 10.97 49.12
C GLU A 10 -4.00 11.57 47.74
N MET A 11 -3.46 12.79 47.72
CA MET A 11 -3.11 13.51 46.50
C MET A 11 -1.88 12.88 45.82
N GLU A 12 -0.89 12.46 46.60
CA GLU A 12 0.30 11.79 46.09
C GLU A 12 -0.04 10.42 45.46
N MET A 13 -0.92 9.65 46.10
CA MET A 13 -1.41 8.39 45.55
C MET A 13 -2.11 8.57 44.20
N VAL A 14 -3.00 9.56 44.08
CA VAL A 14 -3.70 9.85 42.81
C VAL A 14 -2.73 10.26 41.71
N ILE A 15 -1.69 11.04 42.02
CA ILE A 15 -0.66 11.45 41.06
C ILE A 15 0.11 10.23 40.57
N GLN A 16 0.57 9.37 41.49
CA GLN A 16 1.34 8.19 41.15
C GLN A 16 0.53 7.21 40.31
N GLN A 17 -0.71 6.93 40.70
CA GLN A 17 -1.61 6.06 39.94
C GLN A 17 -1.93 6.65 38.58
N GLY A 18 -2.29 7.94 38.53
CA GLY A 18 -2.60 8.64 37.29
C GLY A 18 -1.45 8.61 36.28
N ASN A 19 -0.22 8.89 36.72
CA ASN A 19 0.96 8.87 35.85
C ASN A 19 1.38 7.45 35.42
N THR A 20 1.12 6.45 36.26
CA THR A 20 1.37 5.04 35.90
C THR A 20 0.34 4.53 34.89
N LEU A 21 -0.92 4.90 35.05
CA LEU A 21 -2.02 4.44 34.19
C LEU A 21 -2.17 5.26 32.91
N LEU A 22 -1.82 6.55 32.95
CA LEU A 22 -1.98 7.51 31.87
C LEU A 22 -0.67 8.30 31.69
N PRO A 23 0.38 7.69 31.12
CA PRO A 23 1.71 8.29 31.05
C PRO A 23 1.73 9.59 30.25
N ASP A 24 0.84 9.75 29.27
CA ASP A 24 0.82 10.93 28.39
C ASP A 24 0.38 12.23 29.11
N LEU A 25 -0.31 12.14 30.24
CA LEU A 25 -0.88 13.30 30.93
C LEU A 25 0.09 14.03 31.87
N HIS A 26 1.07 13.34 32.43
CA HIS A 26 2.04 13.89 33.41
C HIS A 26 1.40 14.81 34.47
N ILE A 27 0.49 14.26 35.29
CA ILE A 27 -0.22 14.97 36.35
C ILE A 27 0.77 15.51 37.38
N ARG A 28 0.73 16.82 37.63
CA ARG A 28 1.58 17.51 38.62
C ARG A 28 0.80 17.80 39.91
N PRO A 29 1.50 18.00 41.04
CA PRO A 29 0.87 18.46 42.28
C PRO A 29 0.12 19.79 42.12
N SER A 30 0.61 20.71 41.28
CA SER A 30 -0.07 21.98 40.98
C SER A 30 -1.47 21.78 40.41
N ASP A 31 -1.65 20.72 39.61
CA ASP A 31 -2.87 20.49 38.83
C ASP A 31 -4.01 19.95 39.70
N LEU A 32 -3.67 19.23 40.78
CA LEU A 32 -4.66 18.79 41.77
C LEU A 32 -4.89 19.81 42.89
N ALA A 33 -3.88 20.64 43.19
CA ALA A 33 -4.02 21.73 44.15
C ALA A 33 -4.93 22.84 43.62
N ASN A 34 -4.86 23.13 42.32
CA ASN A 34 -5.71 24.11 41.62
C ASN A 34 -6.21 23.50 40.29
N PRO A 35 -7.21 22.60 40.33
CA PRO A 35 -7.70 21.94 39.13
C PRO A 35 -8.36 22.94 38.18
N THR A 36 -8.12 22.75 36.88
CA THR A 36 -8.76 23.53 35.81
C THR A 36 -9.69 22.64 34.98
N GLU A 37 -10.63 23.26 34.27
CA GLU A 37 -11.52 22.57 33.34
C GLU A 37 -10.71 21.84 32.25
N ALA A 38 -9.68 22.49 31.70
CA ALA A 38 -8.82 21.91 30.68
C ALA A 38 -8.07 20.68 31.19
N PHE A 39 -7.49 20.77 32.40
CA PHE A 39 -6.84 19.63 33.04
C PHE A 39 -7.79 18.43 33.17
N LEU A 40 -8.97 18.63 33.77
CA LEU A 40 -9.93 17.54 33.95
C LEU A 40 -10.46 16.99 32.62
N THR A 41 -10.67 17.86 31.64
CA THR A 41 -11.09 17.46 30.29
C THR A 41 -10.05 16.52 29.68
N LYS A 42 -8.76 16.86 29.76
CA LYS A 42 -7.69 15.97 29.29
C LYS A 42 -7.68 14.65 30.03
N VAL A 43 -7.77 14.69 31.37
CA VAL A 43 -7.79 13.49 32.22
C VAL A 43 -8.90 12.54 31.82
N TYR A 44 -10.14 13.02 31.70
CA TYR A 44 -11.28 12.18 31.36
C TYR A 44 -11.27 11.69 29.91
N VAL A 45 -10.77 12.49 28.96
CA VAL A 45 -10.60 12.04 27.58
C VAL A 45 -9.63 10.87 27.50
N HIS A 46 -8.46 10.95 28.13
CA HIS A 46 -7.47 9.88 28.13
C HIS A 46 -7.97 8.65 28.92
N TYR A 47 -8.67 8.89 30.03
CA TYR A 47 -9.33 7.85 30.79
C TYR A 47 -10.28 7.03 29.93
N LEU A 48 -11.19 7.67 29.20
CA LEU A 48 -12.17 6.99 28.33
C LEU A 48 -11.50 6.28 27.15
N ARG A 49 -10.45 6.86 26.57
CA ARG A 49 -9.65 6.23 25.50
C ARG A 49 -9.03 4.90 25.94
N CYS A 50 -8.69 4.74 27.22
CA CYS A 50 -8.19 3.45 27.74
C CYS A 50 -9.22 2.31 27.62
N PHE A 51 -10.51 2.62 27.62
CA PHE A 51 -11.58 1.65 27.40
C PHE A 51 -11.89 1.43 25.90
N GLY A 52 -11.14 2.05 24.99
CA GLY A 52 -11.34 1.95 23.55
C GLY A 52 -12.39 2.92 22.99
N LEU A 53 -12.86 3.88 23.78
CA LEU A 53 -13.80 4.91 23.33
C LEU A 53 -13.07 5.98 22.52
N ARG A 54 -13.56 6.27 21.31
CA ARG A 54 -13.08 7.40 20.50
C ARG A 54 -13.70 8.69 21.02
N VAL A 55 -12.91 9.44 21.79
CA VAL A 55 -13.31 10.73 22.37
C VAL A 55 -12.33 11.79 21.90
N ASP A 56 -12.81 12.67 21.02
CA ASP A 56 -12.02 13.76 20.43
C ASP A 56 -12.72 15.10 20.73
N PRO A 57 -12.10 15.97 21.54
CA PRO A 57 -12.61 17.30 21.81
C PRO A 57 -12.66 18.13 20.51
N PRO A 58 -13.80 18.77 20.18
CA PRO A 58 -13.92 19.60 18.97
C PRO A 58 -13.28 20.99 19.12
N PHE A 59 -12.49 21.20 20.18
CA PHE A 59 -11.87 22.47 20.55
C PHE A 59 -10.45 22.24 21.06
N ASN A 60 -9.63 23.28 21.02
CA ASN A 60 -8.28 23.21 21.59
C ASN A 60 -8.37 23.23 23.13
N VAL A 61 -8.09 22.08 23.75
CA VAL A 61 -8.16 21.90 25.20
C VAL A 61 -7.08 22.70 25.93
N ASP A 62 -5.99 23.08 25.26
CA ASP A 62 -4.89 23.86 25.86
C ASP A 62 -5.20 25.35 25.98
N ASN A 63 -6.24 25.85 25.32
CA ASN A 63 -6.59 27.28 25.30
C ASN A 63 -7.75 27.55 26.27
N GLU A 64 -7.44 27.81 27.54
CA GLU A 64 -8.41 27.88 28.65
C GLU A 64 -9.41 29.07 28.56
N SER A 65 -9.13 30.12 27.77
CA SER A 65 -9.78 31.43 27.97
C SER A 65 -10.67 31.97 26.85
N THR A 66 -10.85 31.30 25.71
CA THR A 66 -11.54 31.94 24.55
C THR A 66 -12.69 31.16 23.93
N ASP A 67 -12.83 29.87 24.19
CA ASP A 67 -13.88 29.08 23.56
C ASP A 67 -15.11 28.94 24.46
N THR A 68 -16.15 29.73 24.19
CA THR A 68 -17.49 29.62 24.80
C THR A 68 -18.51 29.00 23.86
N SER A 69 -18.06 28.26 22.84
CA SER A 69 -18.90 27.66 21.82
C SER A 69 -19.98 26.73 22.40
N ARG A 70 -21.05 26.55 21.63
CA ARG A 70 -22.09 25.57 21.95
C ARG A 70 -21.50 24.16 21.90
N GLU A 71 -20.61 23.91 20.96
CA GLU A 71 -19.92 22.65 20.68
C GLU A 71 -19.11 22.21 21.90
N LYS A 72 -18.31 23.12 22.48
CA LYS A 72 -17.57 22.87 23.72
C LYS A 72 -18.49 22.48 24.87
N ARG A 73 -19.56 23.26 25.11
CA ARG A 73 -20.52 22.96 26.19
C ARG A 73 -21.20 21.61 26.00
N VAL A 74 -21.65 21.29 24.79
CA VAL A 74 -22.27 19.99 24.49
C VAL A 74 -21.29 18.85 24.70
N PHE A 75 -20.03 19.01 24.27
CA PHE A 75 -18.98 18.02 24.50
C PHE A 75 -18.74 17.79 25.99
N LEU A 76 -18.54 18.85 26.79
CA LEU A 76 -18.31 18.74 28.23
C LEU A 76 -19.52 18.10 28.95
N ILE A 77 -20.76 18.38 28.53
CA ILE A 77 -21.96 17.72 29.06
C ILE A 77 -21.92 16.21 28.76
N LYS A 78 -21.57 15.82 27.52
CA LYS A 78 -21.45 14.40 27.14
C LYS A 78 -20.34 13.70 27.93
N LEU A 79 -19.18 14.35 28.05
CA LEU A 79 -18.04 13.86 28.81
C LEU A 79 -18.40 13.67 30.28
N CYS A 80 -19.00 14.68 30.90
CA CYS A 80 -19.48 14.62 32.28
C CYS A 80 -20.47 13.47 32.48
N ARG A 81 -21.46 13.28 31.58
CA ARG A 81 -22.43 12.19 31.68
C ARG A 81 -21.79 10.81 31.56
N GLN A 82 -20.76 10.67 30.73
CA GLN A 82 -20.03 9.40 30.61
C GLN A 82 -19.25 9.09 31.89
N VAL A 83 -18.53 10.07 32.43
CA VAL A 83 -17.80 9.93 33.70
C VAL A 83 -18.78 9.67 34.85
N GLU A 84 -19.88 10.41 34.93
CA GLU A 84 -20.94 10.23 35.93
C GLU A 84 -21.49 8.81 35.92
N ARG A 85 -21.81 8.25 34.74
CA ARG A 85 -22.29 6.86 34.64
C ARG A 85 -21.25 5.87 35.16
N ILE A 86 -19.98 6.07 34.83
CA ILE A 86 -18.89 5.19 35.32
C ILE A 86 -18.79 5.32 36.84
N VAL A 87 -18.81 6.53 37.38
CA VAL A 87 -18.80 6.79 38.82
C VAL A 87 -20.00 6.16 39.51
N GLN A 88 -21.21 6.23 38.94
CA GLN A 88 -22.41 5.63 39.51
C GLN A 88 -22.35 4.10 39.52
N VAL A 89 -21.83 3.49 38.44
CA VAL A 89 -21.67 2.03 38.34
C VAL A 89 -20.62 1.53 39.32
N THR A 90 -19.52 2.25 39.46
CA THR A 90 -18.39 1.83 40.29
C THR A 90 -18.55 2.25 41.75
N PHE A 91 -19.23 3.36 42.02
CA PHE A 91 -19.45 3.97 43.34
C PHE A 91 -20.86 4.60 43.44
N PRO A 92 -21.92 3.80 43.66
CA PRO A 92 -23.32 4.24 43.61
C PRO A 92 -23.68 5.43 44.53
N ASN A 93 -22.91 5.64 45.59
CA ASN A 93 -23.14 6.70 46.59
C ASN A 93 -22.43 8.02 46.24
N LYS A 94 -21.69 8.11 45.11
CA LYS A 94 -20.97 9.31 44.68
C LYS A 94 -21.69 9.96 43.50
N THR A 95 -21.91 11.28 43.58
CA THR A 95 -22.48 12.07 42.50
C THR A 95 -21.40 12.91 41.81
N TYR A 96 -21.33 12.82 40.48
CA TYR A 96 -20.48 13.67 39.66
C TYR A 96 -21.36 14.48 38.69
N THR A 97 -21.22 15.80 38.72
CA THR A 97 -22.11 16.72 38.02
C THR A 97 -21.33 17.64 37.10
N TYR A 98 -22.03 18.33 36.19
CA TYR A 98 -21.41 19.26 35.26
C TYR A 98 -20.61 20.38 35.94
N LEU A 99 -21.01 20.80 37.15
CA LEU A 99 -20.26 21.79 37.93
C LEU A 99 -18.87 21.29 38.32
N ASP A 100 -18.70 19.98 38.50
CA ASP A 100 -17.46 19.36 38.94
C ASP A 100 -16.40 19.28 37.83
N ILE A 101 -16.78 19.55 36.58
CA ILE A 101 -15.84 19.69 35.46
C ILE A 101 -15.57 21.16 35.12
N ILE A 102 -16.58 22.03 35.12
CA ILE A 102 -16.39 23.46 34.76
C ILE A 102 -15.85 24.33 35.90
N ARG A 103 -16.08 23.92 37.16
CA ARG A 103 -15.59 24.61 38.37
C ARG A 103 -15.08 23.59 39.38
N PRO A 104 -13.97 22.92 39.06
CA PRO A 104 -13.49 21.82 39.86
C PRO A 104 -12.98 22.27 41.23
N ALA A 105 -13.38 21.53 42.26
CA ALA A 105 -12.93 21.77 43.64
C ALA A 105 -11.82 20.76 44.00
N PRO A 106 -10.65 21.19 44.50
CA PRO A 106 -9.49 20.31 44.75
C PRO A 106 -9.84 19.01 45.50
N LYS A 107 -10.56 19.11 46.63
CA LYS A 107 -10.95 17.95 47.44
C LYS A 107 -11.90 16.99 46.71
N LYS A 108 -12.82 17.53 45.90
CA LYS A 108 -13.80 16.70 45.17
C LYS A 108 -13.16 16.05 43.95
N THR A 109 -12.24 16.75 43.28
CA THR A 109 -11.43 16.21 42.18
C THR A 109 -10.62 15.00 42.64
N ILE A 110 -9.85 15.12 43.72
CA ILE A 110 -9.04 14.00 44.25
C ILE A 110 -9.94 12.81 44.60
N LYS A 111 -11.04 13.03 45.33
CA LYS A 111 -12.00 11.99 45.72
C LYS A 111 -12.79 11.35 44.56
N THR A 112 -12.74 11.96 43.38
CA THR A 112 -13.34 11.44 42.15
C THR A 112 -12.30 10.72 41.27
N LEU A 113 -11.07 11.22 41.20
CA LEU A 113 -10.02 10.59 40.40
C LEU A 113 -9.49 9.30 41.02
N ASP A 114 -9.29 9.26 42.33
CA ASP A 114 -8.87 8.06 43.07
C ASP A 114 -9.71 6.80 42.72
N PRO A 115 -11.04 6.81 42.91
CA PRO A 115 -11.88 5.67 42.54
C PRO A 115 -11.84 5.32 41.04
N LEU A 116 -11.76 6.33 40.17
CA LEU A 116 -11.71 6.11 38.72
C LEU A 116 -10.41 5.45 38.30
N PHE A 117 -9.27 5.94 38.79
CA PHE A 117 -7.96 5.36 38.50
C PHE A 117 -7.84 3.94 39.05
N ASN A 118 -8.38 3.67 40.24
CA ASN A 118 -8.45 2.32 40.77
C ASN A 118 -9.26 1.37 39.84
N TYR A 119 -10.42 1.83 39.35
CA TYR A 119 -11.20 1.04 38.39
C TYR A 119 -10.46 0.83 37.06
N LEU A 120 -9.76 1.83 36.55
CA LEU A 120 -8.94 1.70 35.35
C LEU A 120 -7.79 0.71 35.54
N ALA A 121 -7.14 0.69 36.71
CA ALA A 121 -6.13 -0.30 37.05
C ALA A 121 -6.71 -1.72 37.00
N TYR A 122 -7.86 -1.94 37.64
CA TYR A 122 -8.58 -3.21 37.56
C TYR A 122 -8.92 -3.59 36.12
N TYR A 123 -9.45 -2.66 35.32
CA TYR A 123 -9.79 -2.92 33.93
C TYR A 123 -8.57 -3.31 33.10
N LYS A 124 -7.43 -2.64 33.26
CA LYS A 124 -6.20 -3.01 32.55
C LYS A 124 -5.71 -4.40 32.93
N MET A 125 -5.79 -4.77 34.21
CA MET A 125 -5.47 -6.13 34.66
C MET A 125 -6.44 -7.16 34.07
N PHE A 126 -7.75 -6.92 34.17
CA PHE A 126 -8.79 -7.78 33.63
C PHE A 126 -8.69 -7.95 32.10
N LYS A 127 -8.46 -6.86 31.37
CA LYS A 127 -8.24 -6.89 29.93
C LYS A 127 -7.08 -7.81 29.58
N ARG A 128 -5.98 -7.74 30.34
CA ARG A 128 -4.80 -8.57 30.11
C ARG A 128 -5.00 -10.04 30.48
N SER A 129 -5.62 -10.33 31.62
CA SER A 129 -5.75 -11.70 32.12
C SER A 129 -6.94 -12.46 31.55
N VAL A 130 -8.01 -11.76 31.17
CA VAL A 130 -9.27 -12.37 30.74
C VAL A 130 -9.59 -12.07 29.28
N LEU A 131 -9.53 -10.80 28.84
CA LEU A 131 -9.95 -10.46 27.48
C LEU A 131 -8.93 -10.88 26.42
N MET A 132 -7.63 -10.65 26.62
CA MET A 132 -6.61 -10.99 25.62
C MET A 132 -6.55 -12.49 25.29
N PRO A 133 -6.53 -13.44 26.26
CA PRO A 133 -6.53 -14.87 25.94
C PRO A 133 -7.80 -15.31 25.18
N VAL A 134 -8.94 -14.68 25.46
CA VAL A 134 -10.19 -14.94 24.74
C VAL A 134 -10.11 -14.41 23.31
N GLU A 135 -9.58 -13.20 23.10
CA GLU A 135 -9.34 -12.65 21.76
C GLU A 135 -8.40 -13.53 20.93
N GLU A 136 -7.32 -14.04 21.53
CA GLU A 136 -6.40 -14.99 20.89
C GLU A 136 -7.12 -16.30 20.54
N SER A 137 -7.90 -16.85 21.47
CA SER A 137 -8.67 -18.07 21.24
C SER A 137 -9.70 -17.92 20.11
N ILE A 138 -10.35 -16.75 20.02
CA ILE A 138 -11.28 -16.42 18.93
C ILE A 138 -10.52 -16.38 17.59
N LYS A 139 -9.39 -15.69 17.53
CA LYS A 139 -8.55 -15.62 16.31
C LYS A 139 -8.09 -17.01 15.87
N THR A 140 -7.64 -17.85 16.80
CA THR A 140 -7.25 -19.24 16.50
C THR A 140 -8.43 -20.04 15.96
N ARG A 141 -9.61 -19.92 16.58
CA ARG A 141 -10.82 -20.58 16.08
C ARG A 141 -11.19 -20.13 14.67
N GLU A 142 -11.13 -18.83 14.39
CA GLU A 142 -11.42 -18.28 13.06
C GLU A 142 -10.43 -18.79 12.01
N ALA A 143 -9.13 -18.83 12.35
CA ALA A 143 -8.10 -19.38 11.48
C ALA A 143 -8.33 -20.87 11.18
N LEU A 144 -8.67 -21.68 12.18
CA LEU A 144 -8.98 -23.10 12.01
C LEU A 144 -10.23 -23.32 11.16
N ILE A 145 -11.28 -22.49 11.31
CA ILE A 145 -12.48 -22.55 10.47
C ILE A 145 -12.13 -22.24 9.01
N ALA A 146 -11.30 -21.24 8.77
CA ALA A 146 -10.84 -20.89 7.43
C ALA A 146 -10.03 -22.04 6.79
N GLU A 147 -9.13 -22.67 7.57
CA GLU A 147 -8.36 -23.82 7.11
C GLU A 147 -9.24 -25.03 6.78
N ILE A 148 -10.20 -25.37 7.66
CA ILE A 148 -11.16 -26.46 7.41
C ILE A 148 -11.95 -26.20 6.14
N THR A 149 -12.42 -24.96 5.93
CA THR A 149 -13.18 -24.58 4.74
C THR A 149 -12.35 -24.72 3.48
N SER A 150 -11.08 -24.27 3.51
CA SER A 150 -10.14 -24.44 2.41
C SER A 150 -9.87 -25.91 2.08
N LYS A 151 -9.62 -26.74 3.10
CA LYS A 151 -9.41 -28.20 2.93
C LYS A 151 -10.65 -28.90 2.37
N ARG A 152 -11.86 -28.49 2.78
CA ARG A 152 -13.12 -29.02 2.22
C ARG A 152 -13.25 -28.69 0.74
N CYS A 153 -12.97 -27.45 0.34
CA CYS A 153 -12.97 -27.04 -1.07
C CYS A 153 -11.95 -27.85 -1.90
N GLN A 154 -10.72 -28.01 -1.39
CA GLN A 154 -9.71 -28.83 -2.05
C GLN A 154 -10.12 -30.30 -2.21
N LEU A 155 -10.80 -30.87 -1.20
CA LEU A 155 -11.30 -32.23 -1.26
C LEU A 155 -12.36 -32.39 -2.34
N GLU A 156 -13.29 -31.44 -2.45
CA GLU A 156 -14.35 -31.50 -3.45
C GLU A 156 -13.79 -31.40 -4.88
N ASN A 157 -12.87 -30.46 -5.11
CA ASN A 157 -12.16 -30.35 -6.39
C ASN A 157 -11.41 -31.65 -6.77
N ARG A 158 -10.86 -32.36 -5.78
CA ARG A 158 -10.20 -33.64 -6.02
C ARG A 158 -11.19 -34.75 -6.38
N LYS A 159 -12.39 -34.76 -5.79
CA LYS A 159 -13.44 -35.72 -6.16
C LYS A 159 -13.92 -35.48 -7.58
N GLU A 160 -14.16 -34.23 -7.96
CA GLU A 160 -14.56 -33.88 -9.33
C GLU A 160 -13.51 -34.34 -10.34
N LYS A 161 -12.22 -34.04 -10.09
CA LYS A 161 -11.12 -34.53 -10.94
C LYS A 161 -11.03 -36.06 -10.99
N ALA A 162 -11.27 -36.74 -9.88
CA ALA A 162 -11.28 -38.20 -9.87
C ALA A 162 -12.45 -38.76 -10.70
N ALA A 163 -13.61 -38.10 -10.67
CA ALA A 163 -14.76 -38.46 -11.50
C ALA A 163 -14.47 -38.25 -12.99
N THR A 164 -13.85 -37.14 -13.38
CA THR A 164 -13.49 -36.89 -14.80
C THR A 164 -12.49 -37.91 -15.30
N VAL A 165 -11.43 -38.19 -14.53
CA VAL A 165 -10.43 -39.21 -14.89
C VAL A 165 -11.08 -40.60 -15.05
N LYS A 166 -12.06 -40.94 -14.22
CA LYS A 166 -12.78 -42.20 -14.35
C LYS A 166 -13.53 -42.27 -15.69
N THR A 167 -14.25 -41.21 -16.06
CA THR A 167 -14.95 -41.13 -17.35
C THR A 167 -13.96 -41.21 -18.52
N ASP A 168 -12.82 -40.52 -18.43
CA ASP A 168 -11.80 -40.56 -19.47
C ASP A 168 -11.22 -41.97 -19.66
N ILE A 169 -10.99 -42.70 -18.56
CA ILE A 169 -10.57 -44.11 -18.61
C ILE A 169 -11.62 -44.96 -19.32
N GLU A 170 -12.90 -44.80 -18.98
CA GLU A 170 -14.01 -45.54 -19.60
C GLU A 170 -14.09 -45.26 -21.12
N ASN A 171 -13.94 -43.99 -21.53
CA ASN A 171 -13.92 -43.59 -22.94
C ASN A 171 -12.71 -44.16 -23.69
N CYS A 172 -11.51 -44.06 -23.13
CA CYS A 172 -10.31 -44.65 -23.72
C CYS A 172 -10.45 -46.17 -23.88
N GLN A 173 -11.04 -46.85 -22.89
CA GLN A 173 -11.29 -48.28 -22.96
C GLN A 173 -12.27 -48.63 -24.09
N ALA A 174 -13.31 -47.82 -24.30
CA ALA A 174 -14.26 -47.98 -25.40
C ALA A 174 -13.56 -47.82 -26.77
N SER A 175 -12.76 -46.76 -26.96
CA SER A 175 -12.02 -46.54 -28.20
C SER A 175 -11.00 -47.64 -28.49
N ILE A 176 -10.34 -48.20 -27.46
CA ILE A 176 -9.45 -49.36 -27.63
C ILE A 176 -10.24 -50.55 -28.18
N ASN A 177 -11.44 -50.81 -27.64
CA ASN A 177 -12.27 -51.93 -28.11
C ASN A 177 -12.73 -51.72 -29.56
N GLU A 178 -13.11 -50.51 -29.95
CA GLU A 178 -13.48 -50.18 -31.33
C GLU A 178 -12.31 -50.42 -32.30
N LEU A 179 -11.11 -49.94 -31.95
CA LEU A 179 -9.91 -50.16 -32.76
C LEU A 179 -9.54 -51.64 -32.87
N LEU A 180 -9.75 -52.43 -31.81
CA LEU A 180 -9.55 -53.88 -31.85
C LEU A 180 -10.53 -54.60 -32.79
N GLU A 181 -11.74 -54.07 -32.97
CA GLU A 181 -12.72 -54.59 -33.95
C GLU A 181 -12.48 -54.10 -35.38
N GLU A 182 -11.92 -52.91 -35.56
CA GLU A 182 -11.60 -52.36 -36.89
C GLU A 182 -10.33 -52.97 -37.50
N LEU A 183 -9.33 -53.27 -36.67
CA LEU A 183 -8.02 -53.78 -37.13
C LEU A 183 -8.15 -55.04 -38.02
N PRO A 184 -8.94 -56.07 -37.68
CA PRO A 184 -9.09 -57.24 -38.54
C PRO A 184 -9.78 -56.94 -39.87
N ARG A 185 -10.72 -55.97 -39.88
CA ARG A 185 -11.44 -55.56 -41.09
C ARG A 185 -10.49 -54.87 -42.07
N ALA A 186 -9.72 -53.91 -41.59
CA ALA A 186 -8.69 -53.24 -42.38
C ALA A 186 -7.64 -54.22 -42.90
N GLN A 187 -7.21 -55.18 -42.07
CA GLN A 187 -6.26 -56.23 -42.48
C GLN A 187 -6.84 -57.10 -43.61
N ALA A 188 -8.13 -57.42 -43.55
CA ALA A 188 -8.82 -58.19 -44.58
C ALA A 188 -8.95 -57.41 -45.90
N GLU A 189 -9.26 -56.11 -45.85
CA GLU A 189 -9.31 -55.23 -47.02
C GLU A 189 -7.94 -55.13 -47.71
N VAL A 190 -6.87 -54.86 -46.95
CA VAL A 190 -5.51 -54.81 -47.50
C VAL A 190 -5.13 -56.14 -48.18
N THR A 191 -5.52 -57.27 -47.59
CA THR A 191 -5.26 -58.59 -48.18
C THR A 191 -6.02 -58.78 -49.48
N LYS A 192 -7.26 -58.29 -49.57
CA LYS A 192 -8.08 -58.33 -50.77
C LYS A 192 -7.50 -57.44 -51.87
N ASP A 193 -7.14 -56.20 -51.53
CA ASP A 193 -6.59 -55.25 -52.49
C ASP A 193 -5.25 -55.71 -53.05
N ASN A 194 -4.39 -56.31 -52.21
CA ASN A 194 -3.14 -56.92 -52.68
C ASN A 194 -3.37 -58.05 -53.68
N LYS A 195 -4.43 -58.86 -53.51
CA LYS A 195 -4.79 -59.89 -54.50
C LYS A 195 -5.25 -59.26 -55.81
N THR A 196 -6.13 -58.27 -55.74
CA THR A 196 -6.62 -57.54 -56.92
C THR A 196 -5.46 -56.89 -57.68
N CYS A 197 -4.52 -56.25 -56.99
CA CYS A 197 -3.32 -55.67 -57.60
C CYS A 197 -2.44 -56.73 -58.29
N ALA A 198 -2.29 -57.91 -57.68
CA ALA A 198 -1.52 -58.99 -58.29
C ALA A 198 -2.19 -59.52 -59.56
N GLU A 199 -3.52 -59.64 -59.57
CA GLU A 199 -4.31 -60.04 -60.74
C GLU A 199 -4.19 -59.00 -61.88
N GLN A 200 -4.37 -57.71 -61.56
CA GLN A 200 -4.21 -56.62 -62.53
C GLN A 200 -2.80 -56.55 -63.12
N ARG A 201 -1.77 -56.84 -62.31
CA ARG A 201 -0.39 -56.87 -62.79
C ARG A 201 -0.16 -57.99 -63.81
N LEU A 202 -0.71 -59.18 -63.56
CA LEU A 202 -0.65 -60.28 -64.53
C LEU A 202 -1.40 -59.94 -65.83
N GLU A 203 -2.53 -59.26 -65.74
CA GLU A 203 -3.29 -58.80 -66.91
C GLU A 203 -2.52 -57.74 -67.72
N MET A 204 -1.87 -56.79 -67.03
CA MET A 204 -1.00 -55.80 -67.66
C MET A 204 0.18 -56.45 -68.39
N ASP A 205 0.87 -57.40 -67.75
CA ASP A 205 1.98 -58.15 -68.39
C ASP A 205 1.48 -58.88 -69.65
N SER A 206 0.26 -59.43 -69.64
CA SER A 206 -0.36 -60.06 -70.81
C SER A 206 -0.62 -59.06 -71.94
N LEU A 207 -1.16 -57.88 -71.62
CA LEU A 207 -1.43 -56.83 -72.59
C LEU A 207 -0.13 -56.26 -73.18
N GLU A 208 0.93 -56.11 -72.40
CA GLU A 208 2.23 -55.64 -72.86
C GLU A 208 2.86 -56.62 -73.87
N ASN A 209 2.73 -57.93 -73.61
CA ASN A 209 3.12 -58.97 -74.56
C ASN A 209 2.32 -58.91 -75.87
N GLN A 210 1.02 -58.63 -75.81
CA GLN A 210 0.20 -58.43 -77.01
C GLN A 210 0.60 -57.17 -77.78
N HIS A 211 0.88 -56.08 -77.07
CA HIS A 211 1.31 -54.82 -77.68
C HIS A 211 2.65 -54.97 -78.40
N THR A 212 3.62 -55.65 -77.79
CA THR A 212 4.93 -55.91 -78.41
C THR A 212 4.81 -56.78 -79.66
N GLU A 213 3.93 -57.78 -79.65
CA GLU A 213 3.64 -58.60 -80.82
C GLU A 213 3.03 -57.76 -81.96
N LEU A 214 2.00 -56.96 -81.67
CA LEU A 214 1.38 -56.06 -82.66
C LEU A 214 2.38 -55.02 -83.21
N THR A 215 3.22 -54.45 -82.35
CA THR A 215 4.27 -53.50 -82.75
C THR A 215 5.26 -54.15 -83.73
N ASN A 216 5.64 -55.40 -83.49
CA ASN A 216 6.49 -56.14 -84.41
C ASN A 216 5.83 -56.38 -85.77
N GLN A 217 4.53 -56.67 -85.78
CA GLN A 217 3.76 -56.82 -87.02
C GLN A 217 3.69 -55.50 -87.79
N ILE A 218 3.42 -54.38 -87.12
CA ILE A 218 3.39 -53.05 -87.75
C ILE A 218 4.75 -52.74 -88.39
N ARG A 219 5.85 -52.91 -87.66
CA ARG A 219 7.22 -52.69 -88.18
C ARG A 219 7.53 -53.55 -89.41
N HIS A 220 7.00 -54.77 -89.47
CA HIS A 220 7.14 -55.63 -90.64
C HIS A 220 6.41 -55.07 -91.87
N TRP A 221 5.21 -54.51 -91.68
CA TRP A 221 4.45 -53.86 -92.75
C TRP A 221 5.07 -52.54 -93.19
N GLU A 222 5.66 -51.78 -92.28
CA GLU A 222 6.36 -50.51 -92.58
C GLU A 222 7.62 -50.72 -93.45
N GLN A 223 8.30 -51.87 -93.35
CA GLN A 223 9.46 -52.20 -94.18
C GLN A 223 9.13 -52.46 -95.67
N LEU A 224 7.85 -52.62 -96.02
CA LEU A 224 7.37 -52.94 -97.37
C LEU A 224 6.96 -51.71 -98.20
N VAL A 225 7.01 -50.50 -97.62
CA VAL A 225 6.57 -49.27 -98.28
C VAL A 225 7.80 -48.45 -98.68
N VAL A 226 7.93 -48.12 -99.98
CA VAL A 226 8.96 -47.19 -100.47
C VAL A 226 8.42 -45.77 -100.37
N GLU A 227 9.20 -44.88 -99.75
CA GLU A 227 8.82 -43.48 -99.51
C GLU A 227 8.94 -42.65 -100.81
N ASP A 228 7.81 -42.07 -101.23
CA ASP A 228 7.70 -41.10 -102.33
C ASP A 228 7.87 -39.67 -101.80
N ASP A 229 8.34 -38.71 -102.60
CA ASP A 229 8.64 -37.34 -102.13
C ASP A 229 7.40 -36.57 -101.61
N GLU A 230 6.18 -36.99 -101.95
CA GLU A 230 4.94 -36.50 -101.32
C GLU A 230 4.84 -36.88 -99.84
N VAL A 231 5.43 -38.02 -99.43
CA VAL A 231 5.47 -38.51 -98.04
C VAL A 231 6.34 -37.61 -97.17
N LEU A 232 7.43 -37.03 -97.69
CA LEU A 232 8.25 -36.07 -96.93
C LEU A 232 7.51 -34.75 -96.67
N THR A 233 6.73 -34.27 -97.65
CA THR A 233 5.87 -33.10 -97.47
C THR A 233 4.70 -33.37 -96.51
N LEU A 234 4.08 -34.55 -96.61
CA LEU A 234 3.02 -34.98 -95.68
C LEU A 234 3.57 -35.23 -94.28
N LYS A 235 4.78 -35.80 -94.12
CA LYS A 235 5.44 -35.97 -92.82
C LYS A 235 5.65 -34.63 -92.13
N LYS A 236 6.10 -33.61 -92.87
CA LYS A 236 6.27 -32.26 -92.33
C LYS A 236 4.93 -31.62 -91.92
N GLN A 237 3.88 -31.78 -92.71
CA GLN A 237 2.53 -31.33 -92.34
C GLN A 237 1.96 -32.10 -91.14
N ILE A 238 2.22 -33.40 -91.04
CA ILE A 238 1.84 -34.24 -89.90
C ILE A 238 2.59 -33.79 -88.64
N GLU A 239 3.87 -33.43 -88.76
CA GLU A 239 4.69 -32.97 -87.63
C GLU A 239 4.21 -31.59 -87.14
N ASP A 240 3.90 -30.67 -88.06
CA ASP A 240 3.30 -29.37 -87.73
C ASP A 240 1.91 -29.55 -87.07
N ILE A 241 1.05 -30.40 -87.62
CA ILE A 241 -0.27 -30.70 -87.04
C ILE A 241 -0.16 -31.44 -85.70
N SER A 242 0.81 -32.34 -85.54
CA SER A 242 1.04 -33.05 -84.28
C SER A 242 1.53 -32.10 -83.20
N GLN A 243 2.38 -31.14 -83.57
CA GLN A 243 2.81 -30.08 -82.66
C GLN A 243 1.64 -29.17 -82.26
N ASP A 244 0.76 -28.82 -83.21
CA ASP A 244 -0.45 -28.06 -82.91
C ASP A 244 -1.42 -28.85 -82.01
N ILE A 245 -1.58 -30.15 -82.23
CA ILE A 245 -2.39 -31.03 -81.38
C ILE A 245 -1.80 -31.10 -79.97
N GLU A 246 -0.48 -31.20 -79.84
CA GLU A 246 0.18 -31.24 -78.53
C GLU A 246 0.04 -29.91 -77.79
N ASN A 247 0.20 -28.79 -78.49
CA ASN A 247 -0.07 -27.46 -77.94
C ASN A 247 -1.54 -27.32 -77.48
N CYS A 248 -2.50 -27.84 -78.26
CA CYS A 248 -3.92 -27.85 -77.90
C CYS A 248 -4.20 -28.75 -76.68
N LYS A 249 -3.51 -29.89 -76.54
CA LYS A 249 -3.63 -30.75 -75.36
C LYS A 249 -3.07 -30.08 -74.12
N ASP A 250 -1.93 -29.40 -74.24
CA ASP A 250 -1.33 -28.65 -73.13
C ASP A 250 -2.25 -27.49 -72.68
N GLU A 251 -2.88 -26.79 -73.63
CA GLU A 251 -3.90 -25.77 -73.32
C GLU A 251 -5.14 -26.38 -72.65
N LEU A 252 -5.63 -27.53 -73.13
CA LEU A 252 -6.75 -28.25 -72.53
C LEU A 252 -6.44 -28.74 -71.10
N ALA A 253 -5.25 -29.32 -70.88
CA ALA A 253 -4.80 -29.74 -69.56
C ALA A 253 -4.64 -28.55 -68.61
N GLY A 254 -4.17 -27.41 -69.13
CA GLY A 254 -4.13 -26.14 -68.41
C GLY A 254 -5.52 -25.64 -68.00
N GLN A 255 -6.49 -25.68 -68.92
CA GLN A 255 -7.88 -25.31 -68.62
C GLN A 255 -8.56 -26.29 -67.65
N GLU A 256 -8.32 -27.59 -67.78
CA GLU A 256 -8.86 -28.60 -66.88
C GLU A 256 -8.33 -28.44 -65.45
N LYS A 257 -7.04 -28.11 -65.31
CA LYS A 257 -6.46 -27.77 -64.01
C LYS A 257 -7.13 -26.55 -63.38
N VAL A 258 -7.34 -25.47 -64.15
CA VAL A 258 -8.05 -24.28 -63.68
C VAL A 258 -9.49 -24.60 -63.28
N PHE A 259 -10.19 -25.44 -64.04
CA PHE A 259 -11.54 -25.89 -63.71
C PHE A 259 -11.58 -26.70 -62.41
N ASN A 260 -10.64 -27.62 -62.22
CA ASN A 260 -10.54 -28.41 -60.99
C ASN A 260 -10.22 -27.53 -59.78
N ASP A 261 -9.30 -26.58 -59.91
CA ASP A 261 -8.97 -25.62 -58.84
C ASP A 261 -10.20 -24.78 -58.46
N GLN A 262 -10.94 -24.27 -59.45
CA GLN A 262 -12.19 -23.54 -59.22
C GLN A 262 -13.26 -24.41 -58.57
N ARG A 263 -13.39 -25.69 -58.98
CA ARG A 263 -14.34 -26.63 -58.38
C ARG A 263 -14.01 -26.89 -56.91
N HIS A 264 -12.73 -27.06 -56.59
CA HIS A 264 -12.28 -27.28 -55.22
C HIS A 264 -12.48 -26.04 -54.35
N GLN A 265 -12.28 -24.84 -54.91
CA GLN A 265 -12.59 -23.57 -54.26
C GLN A 265 -14.08 -23.45 -53.94
N ILE A 266 -14.96 -23.81 -54.88
CA ILE A 266 -16.42 -23.80 -54.69
C ILE A 266 -16.81 -24.80 -53.59
N GLU A 267 -16.27 -26.01 -53.61
CA GLU A 267 -16.55 -27.05 -52.60
C GLU A 267 -16.10 -26.61 -51.20
N THR A 268 -14.93 -25.98 -51.09
CA THR A 268 -14.42 -25.41 -49.83
C THR A 268 -15.34 -24.32 -49.31
N ASN A 269 -15.76 -23.39 -50.18
CA ASN A 269 -16.69 -22.33 -49.81
C ASN A 269 -18.05 -22.88 -49.36
N LEU A 270 -18.56 -23.92 -50.04
CA LEU A 270 -19.82 -24.57 -49.67
C LEU A 270 -19.74 -25.22 -48.28
N ASN A 271 -18.62 -25.89 -47.98
CA ASN A 271 -18.36 -26.47 -46.67
C ASN A 271 -18.29 -25.38 -45.59
N MET A 272 -17.63 -24.25 -45.86
CA MET A 272 -17.60 -23.13 -44.91
C MET A 272 -18.99 -22.56 -44.64
N VAL A 273 -19.84 -22.39 -45.66
CA VAL A 273 -21.22 -21.92 -45.49
C VAL A 273 -22.02 -22.90 -44.62
N ASN A 274 -21.90 -24.20 -44.88
CA ASN A 274 -22.61 -25.23 -44.12
C ASN A 274 -22.18 -25.26 -42.64
N GLU A 275 -20.88 -25.11 -42.36
CA GLU A 275 -20.38 -25.00 -40.98
C GLU A 275 -20.88 -23.72 -40.27
N ILE A 276 -21.00 -22.59 -41.00
CA ILE A 276 -21.58 -21.36 -40.48
C ILE A 276 -23.08 -21.55 -40.17
N GLU A 277 -23.82 -22.20 -41.05
CA GLU A 277 -25.25 -22.50 -40.85
C GLU A 277 -25.46 -23.40 -39.62
N LYS A 278 -24.69 -24.48 -39.47
CA LYS A 278 -24.72 -25.33 -38.26
C LYS A 278 -24.37 -24.57 -36.99
N ALA A 279 -23.38 -23.67 -37.04
CA ALA A 279 -23.02 -22.85 -35.89
C ALA A 279 -24.18 -21.91 -35.50
N LEU A 280 -24.87 -21.33 -36.49
CA LEU A 280 -26.05 -20.49 -36.27
C LEU A 280 -27.25 -21.26 -35.70
N GLU A 281 -27.41 -22.54 -36.01
CA GLU A 281 -28.47 -23.38 -35.40
C GLU A 281 -28.25 -23.65 -33.90
N VAL A 282 -26.99 -23.70 -33.46
CA VAL A 282 -26.62 -23.97 -32.05
C VAL A 282 -26.52 -22.69 -31.23
N LEU A 283 -26.22 -21.56 -31.88
CA LEU A 283 -26.07 -20.27 -31.23
C LEU A 283 -27.45 -19.65 -30.88
N PRO A 284 -27.66 -19.22 -29.62
CA PRO A 284 -28.85 -18.46 -29.24
C PRO A 284 -29.00 -17.19 -30.07
N SER A 285 -30.23 -16.85 -30.47
CA SER A 285 -30.52 -15.73 -31.39
C SER A 285 -30.05 -14.35 -30.91
N ASN A 286 -29.76 -14.21 -29.61
CA ASN A 286 -29.28 -12.98 -28.96
C ASN A 286 -27.75 -12.91 -28.80
N CYS A 287 -27.01 -13.99 -29.06
CA CYS A 287 -25.57 -14.05 -28.75
C CYS A 287 -24.73 -13.05 -29.56
N LEU A 288 -25.13 -12.79 -30.82
CA LEU A 288 -24.47 -11.83 -31.70
C LEU A 288 -24.73 -10.38 -31.28
N ASP A 289 -25.92 -10.10 -30.77
CA ASP A 289 -26.29 -8.77 -30.28
C ASP A 289 -25.64 -8.49 -28.92
N GLU A 290 -25.56 -9.49 -28.05
CA GLU A 290 -24.81 -9.43 -26.79
C GLU A 290 -23.32 -9.21 -27.05
N TYR A 291 -22.73 -9.88 -28.05
CA TYR A 291 -21.33 -9.66 -28.42
C TYR A 291 -21.08 -8.23 -28.91
N LYS A 292 -21.97 -7.68 -29.76
CA LYS A 292 -21.86 -6.29 -30.22
C LYS A 292 -22.02 -5.28 -29.08
N GLU A 293 -22.90 -5.55 -28.12
CA GLU A 293 -23.09 -4.67 -26.96
C GLU A 293 -21.87 -4.72 -26.02
N ASN A 294 -21.33 -5.91 -25.78
CA ASN A 294 -20.09 -6.09 -25.02
C ASN A 294 -18.91 -5.36 -25.67
N LEU A 295 -18.81 -5.38 -27.00
CA LEU A 295 -17.75 -4.66 -27.73
C LEU A 295 -17.84 -3.14 -27.50
N LYS A 296 -19.05 -2.58 -27.53
CA LYS A 296 -19.29 -1.16 -27.24
C LYS A 296 -18.98 -0.81 -25.78
N GLN A 297 -19.33 -1.69 -24.84
CA GLN A 297 -18.99 -1.49 -23.43
C GLN A 297 -17.48 -1.52 -23.21
N GLN A 298 -16.76 -2.42 -23.90
CA GLN A 298 -15.30 -2.48 -23.85
C GLN A 298 -14.67 -1.16 -24.35
N GLU A 299 -15.10 -0.66 -25.52
CA GLU A 299 -14.60 0.62 -26.05
C GLU A 299 -14.87 1.81 -25.11
N LEU A 300 -16.00 1.80 -24.40
CA LEU A 300 -16.34 2.83 -23.42
C LEU A 300 -15.39 2.78 -22.21
N VAL A 301 -15.13 1.58 -21.69
CA VAL A 301 -14.23 1.37 -20.54
C VAL A 301 -12.80 1.76 -20.91
N GLU A 302 -12.32 1.40 -22.10
CA GLU A 302 -10.98 1.78 -22.58
C GLU A 302 -10.81 3.30 -22.65
N LYS A 303 -11.83 4.03 -23.11
CA LYS A 303 -11.80 5.51 -23.10
C LYS A 303 -11.79 6.09 -21.68
N GLN A 304 -12.54 5.51 -20.75
CA GLN A 304 -12.55 5.94 -19.35
C GLN A 304 -11.20 5.68 -18.67
N LEU A 305 -10.57 4.54 -18.96
CA LEU A 305 -9.25 4.18 -18.44
C LEU A 305 -8.20 5.20 -18.88
N SER A 306 -8.16 5.54 -20.17
CA SER A 306 -7.22 6.53 -20.71
C SER A 306 -7.40 7.93 -20.07
N ALA A 307 -8.64 8.34 -19.79
CA ALA A 307 -8.91 9.60 -19.10
C ALA A 307 -8.42 9.60 -17.64
N LEU A 308 -8.60 8.48 -16.92
CA LEU A 308 -8.11 8.31 -15.55
C LEU A 308 -6.58 8.27 -15.48
N GLU A 309 -5.93 7.61 -16.44
CA GLU A 309 -4.46 7.60 -16.54
C GLU A 309 -3.89 9.01 -16.74
N ALA A 310 -4.50 9.80 -17.64
CA ALA A 310 -4.10 11.19 -17.84
C ALA A 310 -4.29 12.04 -16.57
N GLN A 311 -5.37 11.82 -15.82
CA GLN A 311 -5.61 12.50 -14.53
C GLN A 311 -4.57 12.10 -13.48
N ASN A 312 -4.24 10.81 -13.36
CA ASN A 312 -3.22 10.32 -12.44
C ASN A 312 -1.84 10.89 -12.77
N GLN A 313 -1.48 10.96 -14.04
CA GLN A 313 -0.21 11.55 -14.46
C GLN A 313 -0.12 13.03 -14.07
N LYS A 314 -1.23 13.77 -14.17
CA LYS A 314 -1.28 15.17 -13.74
C LYS A 314 -1.07 15.31 -12.23
N ILE A 315 -1.70 14.47 -11.42
CA ILE A 315 -1.54 14.46 -9.96
C ILE A 315 -0.09 14.13 -9.58
N LEU A 316 0.54 13.16 -10.25
CA LEU A 316 1.94 12.82 -9.99
C LEU A 316 2.87 14.00 -10.26
N ASN A 317 2.68 14.71 -11.36
CA ASN A 317 3.47 15.91 -11.68
C ASN A 317 3.25 17.03 -10.64
N GLU A 318 2.02 17.20 -10.13
CA GLU A 318 1.72 18.17 -9.06
C GLU A 318 2.40 17.78 -7.74
N ILE A 319 2.42 16.49 -7.39
CA ILE A 319 3.13 15.98 -6.20
C ILE A 319 4.64 16.22 -6.33
N GLU A 320 5.21 15.96 -7.50
CA GLU A 320 6.64 16.19 -7.75
C GLU A 320 7.00 17.67 -7.61
N THR A 321 6.18 18.56 -8.17
CA THR A 321 6.36 20.01 -8.04
C THR A 321 6.30 20.44 -6.57
N ASN A 322 5.30 19.99 -5.81
CA ASN A 322 5.16 20.30 -4.39
C ASN A 322 6.34 19.80 -3.56
N ASN A 323 6.89 18.61 -3.87
CA ASN A 323 8.06 18.09 -3.17
C ASN A 323 9.30 18.97 -3.40
N VAL A 324 9.51 19.44 -4.62
CA VAL A 324 10.62 20.36 -4.94
C VAL A 324 10.47 21.67 -4.15
N GLU A 325 9.27 22.25 -4.10
CA GLU A 325 9.00 23.47 -3.32
C GLU A 325 9.24 23.26 -1.82
N LEU A 326 8.80 22.12 -1.28
CA LEU A 326 8.96 21.78 0.13
C LEU A 326 10.43 21.61 0.51
N GLN A 327 11.22 21.00 -0.38
CA GLN A 327 12.67 20.84 -0.20
C GLN A 327 13.40 22.19 -0.22
N GLN A 328 13.05 23.08 -1.16
CA GLN A 328 13.59 24.45 -1.19
C GLN A 328 13.23 25.24 0.07
N SER A 329 12.00 25.10 0.57
CA SER A 329 11.58 25.74 1.81
C SER A 329 12.36 25.22 3.02
N ALA A 330 12.58 23.91 3.09
CA ALA A 330 13.38 23.28 4.16
C ALA A 330 14.84 23.77 4.14
N GLU A 331 15.45 23.90 2.96
CA GLU A 331 16.80 24.46 2.81
C GLU A 331 16.88 25.92 3.27
N GLN A 332 15.92 26.75 2.87
CA GLN A 332 15.83 28.13 3.35
C GLN A 332 15.68 28.23 4.87
N PHE A 333 14.86 27.36 5.46
CA PHE A 333 14.70 27.30 6.90
C PHE A 333 16.02 26.94 7.61
N GLN A 334 16.77 25.97 7.09
CA GLN A 334 18.08 25.62 7.66
C GLN A 334 19.08 26.78 7.59
N ILE A 335 19.12 27.51 6.47
CA ILE A 335 19.98 28.69 6.32
C ILE A 335 19.60 29.77 7.35
N CYS A 336 18.31 30.06 7.51
CA CYS A 336 17.82 31.02 8.50
C CYS A 336 18.16 30.59 9.93
N LYS A 337 17.99 29.30 10.26
CA LYS A 337 18.35 28.75 11.56
C LYS A 337 19.83 28.94 11.84
N HIS A 338 20.70 28.63 10.88
CA HIS A 338 22.15 28.78 11.06
C HIS A 338 22.56 30.23 11.32
N LYS A 339 21.99 31.19 10.58
CA LYS A 339 22.22 32.62 10.83
C LYS A 339 21.78 33.04 12.23
N TYR A 340 20.63 32.56 12.69
CA TYR A 340 20.13 32.86 14.02
C TYR A 340 21.02 32.26 15.12
N ASP A 341 21.50 31.03 14.93
CA ASP A 341 22.41 30.38 15.87
C ASP A 341 23.76 31.13 15.95
N GLU A 342 24.29 31.62 14.82
CA GLU A 342 25.49 32.47 14.77
C GLU A 342 25.29 33.81 15.51
N GLU A 343 24.13 34.46 15.33
CA GLU A 343 23.79 35.69 16.05
C GLU A 343 23.68 35.46 17.56
N CYS A 344 23.05 34.36 17.97
CA CYS A 344 22.96 33.96 19.37
C CYS A 344 24.35 33.73 19.98
N GLN A 345 25.26 33.06 19.26
CA GLN A 345 26.64 32.87 19.72
C GLN A 345 27.39 34.20 19.87
N LYS A 346 27.25 35.12 18.91
CA LYS A 346 27.86 36.46 19.00
C LYS A 346 27.34 37.24 20.21
N LEU A 347 26.03 37.22 20.44
CA LEU A 347 25.42 37.88 21.61
C LEU A 347 25.91 37.24 22.91
N GLN A 348 26.00 35.91 22.96
CA GLN A 348 26.51 35.20 24.14
C GLN A 348 27.97 35.59 24.45
N GLN A 349 28.83 35.64 23.44
CA GLN A 349 30.22 36.11 23.59
C GLN A 349 30.30 37.55 24.12
N GLN A 350 29.42 38.45 23.63
CA GLN A 350 29.36 39.83 24.15
C GLN A 350 28.89 39.89 25.61
N ILE A 351 27.92 39.06 26.00
CA ILE A 351 27.46 38.96 27.38
C ILE A 351 28.60 38.49 28.28
N ASP A 352 29.31 37.44 27.88
CA ASP A 352 30.40 36.88 28.68
C ASP A 352 31.57 37.85 28.80
N ALA A 353 31.96 38.55 27.73
CA ALA A 353 32.96 39.61 27.79
C ALA A 353 32.57 40.74 28.76
N ARG A 354 31.29 41.15 28.77
CA ARG A 354 30.78 42.16 29.71
C ARG A 354 30.77 41.67 31.16
N LYS A 355 30.47 40.40 31.42
CA LYS A 355 30.56 39.82 32.77
C LYS A 355 31.99 39.88 33.30
N THR A 356 32.97 39.45 32.50
CA THR A 356 34.38 39.50 32.89
C THR A 356 34.84 40.92 33.21
N ALA A 357 34.48 41.88 32.34
CA ALA A 357 34.80 43.30 32.58
C ALA A 357 34.13 43.85 33.85
N PHE A 358 32.89 43.45 34.12
CA PHE A 358 32.18 43.83 35.35
C PHE A 358 32.83 43.24 36.60
N GLU A 359 33.29 41.99 36.55
CA GLU A 359 34.00 41.33 37.65
C GLU A 359 35.36 41.96 37.93
N GLU A 360 36.10 42.36 36.89
CA GLU A 360 37.33 43.15 37.03
C GLU A 360 37.05 44.52 37.66
N GLN A 361 36.02 45.23 37.18
CA GLN A 361 35.63 46.51 37.73
C GLN A 361 35.24 46.39 39.21
N LYS A 362 34.47 45.36 39.57
CA LYS A 362 34.10 45.08 40.96
C LYS A 362 35.32 44.85 41.85
N LYS A 363 36.32 44.09 41.39
CA LYS A 363 37.58 43.90 42.13
C LYS A 363 38.34 45.22 42.34
N THR A 364 38.46 46.03 41.29
CA THR A 364 39.14 47.34 41.41
C THR A 364 38.39 48.30 42.34
N GLU A 365 37.06 48.22 42.38
CA GLU A 365 36.25 49.01 43.30
C GLU A 365 36.43 48.53 44.74
N GLU A 366 36.42 47.22 45.01
CA GLU A 366 36.73 46.65 46.32
C GLU A 366 38.13 47.04 46.83
N GLU A 367 39.14 47.07 45.96
CA GLU A 367 40.49 47.56 46.29
C GLU A 367 40.51 49.05 46.62
N ARG A 368 39.78 49.87 45.84
CA ARG A 368 39.63 51.30 46.12
C ARG A 368 38.92 51.55 47.45
N THR A 369 37.88 50.79 47.78
CA THR A 369 37.18 50.89 49.06
C THR A 369 38.12 50.56 50.22
N LYS A 370 38.91 49.48 50.12
CA LYS A 370 39.92 49.13 51.14
C LYS A 370 40.98 50.23 51.32
N ASN A 371 41.46 50.81 50.22
CA ASN A 371 42.42 51.92 50.27
C ASN A 371 41.80 53.18 50.89
N MET A 372 40.55 53.50 50.57
CA MET A 372 39.82 54.61 51.18
C MET A 372 39.65 54.41 52.69
N GLU A 373 39.29 53.20 53.13
CA GLU A 373 39.21 52.86 54.56
C GLU A 373 40.57 52.99 55.26
N ALA A 374 41.66 52.57 54.61
CA ALA A 374 43.01 52.70 55.14
C ALA A 374 43.42 54.18 55.30
N LEU A 375 43.14 55.01 54.29
CA LEU A 375 43.38 56.46 54.34
C LEU A 375 42.53 57.13 55.42
N GLN A 376 41.26 56.74 55.60
CA GLN A 376 40.44 57.24 56.70
C GLN A 376 41.00 56.87 58.09
N ARG A 377 41.59 55.68 58.26
CA ARG A 377 42.29 55.31 59.50
C ARG A 377 43.52 56.18 59.73
N GLN A 378 44.35 56.39 58.70
CA GLN A 378 45.52 57.25 58.79
C GLN A 378 45.15 58.72 59.10
N LEU A 379 44.07 59.23 58.49
CA LEU A 379 43.55 60.56 58.81
C LEU A 379 43.13 60.66 60.28
N LYS A 380 42.41 59.66 60.80
CA LYS A 380 42.04 59.63 62.23
C LYS A 380 43.26 59.58 63.14
N GLU A 381 44.29 58.80 62.80
CA GLU A 381 45.54 58.74 63.56
C GLU A 381 46.30 60.08 63.54
N GLN A 382 46.34 60.76 62.38
CA GLN A 382 46.95 62.09 62.25
C GLN A 382 46.15 63.16 62.99
N GLU A 383 44.81 63.12 62.97
CA GLU A 383 43.98 64.00 63.80
C GLU A 383 44.21 63.77 65.30
N LEU A 384 44.42 62.53 65.72
CA LEU A 384 44.73 62.17 67.11
C LEU A 384 46.13 62.66 67.51
N MET A 385 47.10 62.50 66.61
CA MET A 385 48.47 63.03 66.78
C MET A 385 48.47 64.56 66.79
N GLY A 386 47.68 65.20 65.94
CA GLY A 386 47.47 66.66 65.94
C GLY A 386 46.91 67.15 67.28
N LYS A 387 45.91 66.45 67.84
CA LYS A 387 45.38 66.75 69.18
C LYS A 387 46.42 66.55 70.29
N MET A 388 47.25 65.50 70.23
CA MET A 388 48.36 65.31 71.18
C MET A 388 49.42 66.42 71.07
N ILE A 389 49.72 66.90 69.86
CA ILE A 389 50.66 68.00 69.66
C ILE A 389 50.08 69.32 70.17
N GLU A 390 48.78 69.59 69.96
CA GLU A 390 48.08 70.72 70.57
C GLU A 390 48.11 70.65 72.10
N GLU A 391 47.91 69.46 72.70
CA GLU A 391 48.04 69.25 74.14
C GLU A 391 49.48 69.46 74.65
N MET A 392 50.51 68.99 73.93
CA MET A 392 51.92 69.27 74.24
C MET A 392 52.28 70.75 74.14
N PHE A 393 51.75 71.48 73.14
CA PHE A 393 51.97 72.93 73.06
C PHE A 393 51.28 73.67 74.22
N LEU A 394 50.13 73.17 74.69
CA LEU A 394 49.49 73.65 75.93
C LEU A 394 50.32 73.38 77.19
N GLU A 395 51.09 72.29 77.24
CA GLU A 395 52.04 71.99 78.33
C GLU A 395 53.35 72.79 78.23
N LEU A 396 53.90 72.99 77.03
CA LEU A 396 55.11 73.80 76.82
C LEU A 396 54.85 75.30 77.02
N GLY A 397 53.63 75.77 76.82
CA GLY A 397 53.19 77.12 77.22
C GLY A 397 53.17 77.34 78.75
N LYS A 398 53.17 76.26 79.56
CA LYS A 398 53.24 76.34 81.03
C LYS A 398 54.68 76.34 81.58
N ASN A 399 55.67 75.89 80.82
CA ASN A 399 57.08 75.84 81.25
C ASN A 399 57.95 77.03 80.80
N GLY A 400 57.35 78.10 80.26
CA GLY A 400 58.03 79.36 79.91
C GLY A 400 57.94 80.48 80.96
N LYS A 401 57.44 80.21 82.18
CA LYS A 401 57.43 81.15 83.31
C LYS A 401 58.15 80.56 84.52
N SER A 402 59.45 80.34 84.42
CA SER A 402 60.41 80.36 85.54
C SER A 402 61.83 80.15 85.01
N THR A 403 62.37 81.20 84.38
CA THR A 403 63.59 81.93 84.79
C THR A 403 63.80 83.10 83.85
#